data_AF-A0A1W9IY62-F1
#
_entry.id   AF-A0A1W9IY62-F1
#
_cell.length_a   1.000
_cell.length_b   1.000
_cell.length_c   1.000
_cell.angle_alpha   90.00
_cell.angle_beta   90.00
_cell.angle_gamma   90.00
#
_symmetry.space_group_name_H-M   'P 1'
#
loop_
_entity.id
_entity.type
_entity.pdbx_description
1 polymer ?
#
loop_
_entity_poly.entity_id
_entity_poly.type
_entity_poly.pdbx_seq_one_letter_code
_entity_poly.pdbx_strand_id
1 'polypeptide(L)'
;MSTAISEIAARIAELEHQLERAMAEEVEAKRREFLYVIEKGKVAFKLEARAAHRAIRQSVAAFLREAPLKSLLVAPVTYSLILPLVMLDAWIWLYQAVCFPVYGITKVDRSRYILLDRHRLQYLNVIERLNCDYCGYANGLIAYVREVAARTEQYFCPIKHARRCSGVHRRYREFLDFGDARAYRKELATLRAALKS
;
A
#
# COMPACT_ATOMS: atom_id res chain seq x y z
N MET A 1 27.97 8.94 0.38
CA MET A 1 27.54 7.65 0.99
C MET A 1 28.75 6.75 1.17
N SER A 2 28.84 6.02 2.29
CA SER A 2 29.83 4.94 2.43
C SER A 2 29.56 3.85 1.38
N THR A 3 30.61 3.35 0.72
CA THR A 3 30.58 2.29 -0.29
C THR A 3 29.84 1.05 0.20
N ALA A 4 29.99 0.69 1.47
CA ALA A 4 29.28 -0.43 2.09
C ALA A 4 27.75 -0.21 2.14
N ILE A 5 27.29 1.02 2.40
CA ILE A 5 25.85 1.33 2.44
C ILE A 5 25.25 1.27 1.04
N SER A 6 25.96 1.77 0.02
CA SER A 6 25.50 1.66 -1.37
C SER A 6 25.44 0.21 -1.84
N GLU A 7 26.41 -0.63 -1.46
CA GLU A 7 26.38 -2.07 -1.79
C GLU A 7 25.21 -2.78 -1.11
N ILE A 8 24.98 -2.52 0.18
CA ILE A 8 23.83 -3.08 0.90
C ILE A 8 22.51 -2.61 0.26
N ALA A 9 22.38 -1.32 -0.06
CA ALA A 9 21.19 -0.78 -0.69
C ALA A 9 20.93 -1.39 -2.08
N ALA A 10 21.98 -1.56 -2.89
CA ALA A 10 21.90 -2.22 -4.19
C ALA A 10 21.49 -3.69 -4.05
N ARG A 11 22.07 -4.41 -3.06
CA ARG A 11 21.74 -5.80 -2.80
C ARG A 11 20.33 -5.99 -2.25
N ILE A 12 19.84 -5.06 -1.43
CA ILE A 12 18.43 -5.04 -0.99
C ILE A 12 17.53 -4.84 -2.20
N ALA A 13 17.82 -3.87 -3.08
CA ALA A 13 17.00 -3.64 -4.26
C ALA A 13 16.96 -4.85 -5.20
N GLU A 14 18.09 -5.52 -5.39
CA GLU A 14 18.16 -6.76 -6.18
C GLU A 14 17.36 -7.89 -5.51
N LEU A 15 17.51 -8.08 -4.20
CA LEU A 15 16.76 -9.10 -3.45
C LEU A 15 15.25 -8.80 -3.42
N GLU A 16 14.84 -7.54 -3.26
CA GLU A 16 13.45 -7.11 -3.38
C GLU A 16 12.91 -7.46 -4.77
N HIS A 17 13.67 -7.20 -5.83
CA HIS A 17 13.25 -7.52 -7.20
C HIS A 17 13.23 -9.04 -7.47
N GLN A 18 14.17 -9.80 -6.93
CA GLN A 18 14.14 -11.27 -6.97
C GLN A 18 12.93 -11.83 -6.24
N LEU A 19 12.62 -11.28 -5.06
CA LEU A 19 11.45 -11.67 -4.28
C LEU A 19 10.16 -11.33 -5.02
N GLU A 20 10.03 -10.12 -5.58
CA GLU A 20 8.88 -9.73 -6.40
C GLU A 20 8.68 -10.68 -7.59
N ARG A 21 9.76 -11.06 -8.29
CA ARG A 21 9.72 -12.02 -9.40
C ARG A 21 9.29 -13.42 -8.93
N ALA A 22 9.91 -13.94 -7.88
CA ALA A 22 9.57 -15.25 -7.32
C ALA A 22 8.12 -15.29 -6.83
N MET A 23 7.66 -14.24 -6.15
CA MET A 23 6.26 -14.11 -5.74
C MET A 23 5.32 -14.01 -6.94
N ALA A 24 5.69 -13.29 -8.01
CA ALA A 24 4.88 -13.22 -9.23
C ALA A 24 4.76 -14.59 -9.91
N GLU A 25 5.85 -15.35 -9.99
CA GLU A 25 5.86 -16.72 -10.52
C GLU A 25 5.00 -17.67 -9.69
N GLU A 26 5.10 -17.62 -8.35
CA GLU A 26 4.24 -18.39 -7.46
C GLU A 26 2.76 -18.00 -7.61
N VAL A 27 2.47 -16.70 -7.75
CA VAL A 27 1.11 -16.21 -8.00
C VAL A 27 0.57 -16.75 -9.32
N GLU A 28 1.38 -16.80 -10.38
CA GLU A 28 1.01 -17.41 -11.66
C GLU A 28 0.81 -18.93 -11.58
N ALA A 29 1.64 -19.64 -10.82
CA ALA A 29 1.45 -21.06 -10.57
C ALA A 29 0.12 -21.32 -9.83
N LYS A 30 -0.15 -20.54 -8.78
CA LYS A 30 -1.41 -20.60 -8.02
C LYS A 30 -2.61 -20.18 -8.85
N ARG A 31 -2.47 -19.25 -9.81
CA ARG A 31 -3.55 -18.89 -10.77
C ARG A 31 -4.01 -20.10 -11.57
N ARG A 32 -3.05 -20.90 -12.04
CA ARG A 32 -3.33 -22.13 -12.80
C ARG A 32 -3.96 -23.20 -11.92
N GLU A 33 -3.46 -23.37 -10.70
CA GLU A 33 -3.99 -24.31 -9.70
C GLU A 33 -5.43 -23.99 -9.29
N PHE A 34 -5.73 -22.71 -8.96
CA PHE A 34 -7.06 -22.27 -8.52
C PHE A 34 -7.98 -21.82 -9.66
N LEU A 35 -7.59 -22.06 -10.92
CA LEU A 35 -8.40 -21.88 -12.12
C LEU A 35 -9.07 -20.49 -12.22
N TYR A 36 -8.30 -19.42 -11.98
CA TYR A 36 -8.77 -18.04 -12.17
C TYR A 36 -7.90 -17.26 -13.15
N VAL A 37 -8.55 -16.41 -13.96
CA VAL A 37 -7.91 -15.59 -15.00
C VAL A 37 -8.12 -14.12 -14.67
N ILE A 38 -7.12 -13.27 -14.92
CA ILE A 38 -7.27 -11.81 -14.83
C ILE A 38 -7.46 -11.26 -16.24
N GLU A 39 -8.71 -10.94 -16.60
CA GLU A 39 -9.00 -10.29 -17.89
C GLU A 39 -9.28 -8.79 -17.67
N LYS A 40 -8.52 -7.91 -18.30
CA LYS A 40 -8.72 -6.43 -18.22
C LYS A 40 -8.83 -5.90 -16.78
N GLY A 41 -7.97 -6.40 -15.88
CA GLY A 41 -7.95 -6.04 -14.45
C GLY A 41 -9.07 -6.69 -13.61
N LYS A 42 -9.79 -7.68 -14.16
CA LYS A 42 -10.91 -8.35 -13.52
C LYS A 42 -10.60 -9.84 -13.31
N VAL A 43 -10.48 -10.28 -12.06
CA VAL A 43 -10.34 -11.72 -11.69
C VAL A 43 -11.64 -12.48 -12.01
N ALA A 44 -11.55 -13.54 -12.82
CA ALA A 44 -12.64 -14.42 -13.21
C ALA A 44 -12.27 -15.88 -12.93
N PHE A 45 -12.96 -16.51 -11.97
CA PHE A 45 -12.86 -17.94 -11.68
C PHE A 45 -13.66 -18.76 -12.70
N LYS A 46 -13.15 -19.94 -13.10
CA LYS A 46 -13.93 -20.94 -13.86
C LYS A 46 -15.19 -21.37 -13.07
N LEU A 47 -16.22 -21.81 -13.80
CA LEU A 47 -17.51 -22.22 -13.23
C LEU A 47 -17.38 -23.28 -12.12
N GLU A 48 -16.48 -24.25 -12.29
CA GLU A 48 -16.21 -25.33 -11.33
C GLU A 48 -15.63 -24.81 -10.01
N ALA A 49 -14.64 -23.91 -10.07
CA ALA A 49 -14.07 -23.26 -8.89
C ALA A 49 -15.12 -22.40 -8.15
N ARG A 50 -16.01 -21.71 -8.89
CA ARG A 50 -17.12 -20.94 -8.28
C ARG A 50 -18.14 -21.82 -7.57
N ALA A 51 -18.39 -23.03 -8.07
CA ALA A 51 -19.30 -23.99 -7.44
C ALA A 51 -18.68 -24.56 -6.14
N ALA A 52 -17.40 -24.96 -6.17
CA ALA A 52 -16.67 -25.41 -4.99
C ALA A 52 -16.58 -24.31 -3.90
N HIS A 53 -16.29 -23.08 -4.29
CA HIS A 53 -16.28 -21.93 -3.38
C HIS A 53 -17.64 -21.69 -2.72
N ARG A 54 -18.73 -21.82 -3.46
CA ARG A 54 -20.09 -21.67 -2.91
C ARG A 54 -20.48 -22.81 -1.98
N ALA A 55 -19.99 -24.02 -2.21
CA ALA A 55 -20.24 -25.17 -1.34
C ALA A 55 -19.57 -25.05 0.04
N ILE A 56 -18.41 -24.40 0.12
CA ILE A 56 -17.64 -24.20 1.37
C ILE A 56 -18.07 -22.92 2.11
N ARG A 57 -18.78 -22.01 1.43
CA ARG A 57 -19.19 -20.72 1.99
C ARG A 57 -20.01 -20.90 3.26
N GLN A 58 -19.48 -20.38 4.37
CA GLN A 58 -20.22 -20.33 5.62
C GLN A 58 -21.40 -19.35 5.51
N SER A 59 -22.55 -19.74 6.05
CA SER A 59 -23.69 -18.82 6.16
C SER A 59 -23.39 -17.71 7.17
N VAL A 60 -23.95 -16.51 6.95
CA VAL A 60 -23.79 -15.37 7.87
C VAL A 60 -24.29 -15.73 9.28
N ALA A 61 -25.35 -16.53 9.38
CA ALA A 61 -25.90 -16.99 10.66
C ALA A 61 -25.00 -18.01 11.36
N ALA A 62 -24.26 -18.86 10.63
CA ALA A 62 -23.25 -19.74 11.24
C ALA A 62 -22.03 -18.92 11.70
N PHE A 63 -21.57 -17.98 10.87
CA PHE A 63 -20.47 -17.08 11.21
C PHE A 63 -20.75 -16.27 12.49
N LEU A 64 -21.94 -15.67 12.63
CA LEU A 64 -22.32 -14.91 13.82
C LEU A 64 -22.47 -15.79 15.08
N ARG A 65 -22.83 -17.07 14.93
CA ARG A 65 -22.93 -18.02 16.05
C ARG A 65 -21.57 -18.51 16.53
N GLU A 66 -20.63 -18.68 15.60
CA GLU A 66 -19.26 -19.12 15.90
C GLU A 66 -18.34 -17.94 16.28
N ALA A 67 -18.72 -16.71 15.92
CA ALA A 67 -17.95 -15.52 16.24
C ALA A 67 -17.87 -15.30 17.76
N PRO A 68 -16.67 -15.05 18.31
CA PRO A 68 -16.53 -14.78 19.73
C PRO A 68 -17.27 -13.48 20.07
N LEU A 69 -18.15 -13.54 21.09
CA LEU A 69 -19.01 -12.41 21.50
C LEU A 69 -18.20 -11.12 21.74
N LYS A 70 -16.98 -11.26 22.28
CA LYS A 70 -16.02 -10.14 22.47
C LYS A 70 -15.68 -9.43 21.16
N SER A 71 -15.51 -10.17 20.05
CA SER A 71 -15.21 -9.58 18.74
C SER A 71 -16.41 -8.80 18.20
N LEU A 72 -17.63 -9.31 18.39
CA LEU A 72 -18.84 -8.61 17.97
C LEU A 72 -19.05 -7.30 18.74
N LEU A 73 -18.70 -7.28 20.04
CA LEU A 73 -18.78 -6.08 20.88
C LEU A 73 -17.81 -4.98 20.45
N VAL A 74 -16.61 -5.33 19.99
CA VAL A 74 -15.61 -4.34 19.54
C VAL A 74 -15.74 -3.98 18.06
N ALA A 75 -16.51 -4.74 17.28
CA ALA A 75 -16.69 -4.50 15.85
C ALA A 75 -17.17 -3.06 15.54
N PRO A 76 -18.15 -2.47 16.26
CA PRO A 76 -18.53 -1.08 16.01
C PRO A 76 -17.38 -0.10 16.14
N VAL A 77 -16.49 -0.31 17.11
CA VAL A 77 -15.30 0.53 17.31
C VAL A 77 -14.31 0.34 16.16
N THR A 78 -14.03 -0.90 15.76
CA THR A 78 -13.16 -1.19 14.61
C THR A 78 -13.68 -0.53 13.34
N TYR A 79 -14.96 -0.67 13.03
CA TYR A 79 -15.55 -0.09 11.83
C TYR A 79 -15.70 1.43 11.91
N SER A 80 -15.83 2.02 13.11
CA SER A 80 -15.90 3.48 13.26
C SER A 80 -14.67 4.22 12.71
N LEU A 81 -13.51 3.55 12.67
CA LEU A 81 -12.26 4.07 12.11
C LEU A 81 -12.34 4.29 10.59
N ILE A 82 -13.34 3.76 9.89
CA ILE A 82 -13.54 4.07 8.48
C ILE A 82 -13.79 5.57 8.25
N LEU A 83 -14.46 6.24 9.21
CA LEU A 83 -14.78 7.65 9.11
C LEU A 83 -13.51 8.53 9.08
N PRO A 84 -12.58 8.46 10.05
CA PRO A 84 -11.33 9.21 9.97
C PRO A 84 -10.45 8.79 8.80
N LEU A 85 -10.47 7.52 8.37
CA LEU A 85 -9.72 7.06 7.19
C LEU A 85 -10.24 7.71 5.90
N VAL A 86 -11.54 7.68 5.66
CA VAL A 86 -12.14 8.32 4.46
C VAL A 86 -11.93 9.84 4.49
N MET A 87 -12.02 10.46 5.67
CA MET A 87 -11.72 11.87 5.84
C MET A 87 -10.25 12.17 5.46
N LEU A 88 -9.30 11.38 5.97
CA LEU A 88 -7.88 11.50 5.61
C LEU A 88 -7.64 11.32 4.11
N ASP A 89 -8.28 10.33 3.48
CA ASP A 89 -8.20 10.10 2.02
C ASP A 89 -8.66 11.34 1.23
N ALA A 90 -9.80 11.92 1.60
CA ALA A 90 -10.31 13.14 0.97
C ALA A 90 -9.35 14.34 1.14
N TRP A 91 -8.80 14.54 2.34
CA TRP A 91 -7.83 15.61 2.60
C TRP A 91 -6.54 15.43 1.82
N ILE A 92 -6.02 14.22 1.74
CA ILE A 92 -4.78 13.92 1.02
C ILE A 92 -4.99 14.07 -0.49
N TRP A 93 -6.13 13.63 -1.01
CA TRP A 93 -6.52 13.85 -2.39
C TRP A 93 -6.60 15.35 -2.72
N LEU A 94 -7.25 16.15 -1.87
CA LEU A 94 -7.35 17.61 -2.04
C LEU A 94 -5.97 18.29 -1.96
N TYR A 95 -5.18 17.94 -0.95
CA TYR A 95 -3.82 18.44 -0.78
C TYR A 95 -2.96 18.18 -2.03
N GLN A 96 -3.01 16.96 -2.57
CA GLN A 96 -2.31 16.62 -3.80
C GLN A 96 -2.90 17.33 -5.02
N ALA A 97 -4.21 17.57 -5.07
CA ALA A 97 -4.84 18.28 -6.18
C ALA A 97 -4.42 19.76 -6.24
N VAL A 98 -4.24 20.40 -5.08
CA VAL A 98 -3.95 21.83 -4.96
C VAL A 98 -2.43 22.11 -4.88
N CYS A 99 -1.72 21.46 -3.96
CA CYS A 99 -0.34 21.80 -3.65
C CYS A 99 0.67 21.20 -4.64
N PHE A 100 0.45 19.99 -5.13
CA PHE A 100 1.44 19.33 -6.00
C PHE A 100 1.64 20.06 -7.34
N PRO A 101 0.59 20.56 -8.02
CA PRO A 101 0.77 21.39 -9.21
C PRO A 101 1.57 22.67 -8.93
N VAL A 102 1.32 23.33 -7.79
CA VAL A 102 2.04 24.55 -7.38
C VAL A 102 3.53 24.27 -7.17
N TYR A 103 3.87 23.10 -6.61
CA TYR A 103 5.25 22.69 -6.36
C TYR A 103 5.92 21.98 -7.55
N GLY A 104 5.14 21.65 -8.59
CA GLY A 104 5.58 20.84 -9.73
C GLY A 104 5.83 19.36 -9.39
N ILE A 105 5.26 18.85 -8.29
CA ILE A 105 5.44 17.46 -7.85
C ILE A 105 4.49 16.56 -8.65
N THR A 106 4.98 15.44 -9.18
CA THR A 106 4.13 14.45 -9.83
C THR A 106 3.10 13.88 -8.86
N LYS A 107 1.84 13.82 -9.30
CA LYS A 107 0.74 13.23 -8.54
C LYS A 107 0.99 11.73 -8.29
N VAL A 108 0.70 11.27 -7.07
CA VAL A 108 0.69 9.85 -6.72
C VAL A 108 -0.61 9.23 -7.23
N ASP A 109 -0.50 8.11 -7.92
CA ASP A 109 -1.65 7.35 -8.43
C ASP A 109 -2.22 6.46 -7.31
N ARG A 110 -3.39 6.84 -6.79
CA ARG A 110 -4.11 6.14 -5.73
C ARG A 110 -4.46 4.69 -6.09
N SER A 111 -4.71 4.40 -7.37
CA SER A 111 -5.17 3.07 -7.83
C SER A 111 -4.10 1.98 -7.67
N ARG A 112 -2.82 2.37 -7.59
CA ARG A 112 -1.71 1.45 -7.33
C ARG A 112 -1.63 0.99 -5.87
N TYR A 113 -2.24 1.72 -4.96
CA TYR A 113 -2.16 1.46 -3.52
C TYR A 113 -3.43 0.81 -2.98
N ILE A 114 -4.59 1.28 -3.43
CA ILE A 114 -5.88 0.78 -2.93
C ILE A 114 -6.42 -0.26 -3.91
N LEU A 115 -6.05 -1.52 -3.66
CA LEU A 115 -6.49 -2.68 -4.43
C LEU A 115 -7.58 -3.43 -3.65
N LEU A 116 -8.81 -3.37 -4.17
CA LEU A 116 -9.97 -4.05 -3.60
C LEU A 116 -10.45 -5.13 -4.58
N ASP A 117 -9.68 -6.21 -4.74
CA ASP A 117 -9.96 -7.32 -5.66
C ASP A 117 -10.59 -8.55 -4.96
N ARG A 118 -10.43 -8.62 -3.63
CA ARG A 118 -10.89 -9.73 -2.77
C ARG A 118 -12.40 -9.91 -2.71
N HIS A 119 -13.18 -8.90 -3.11
CA HIS A 119 -14.64 -9.00 -3.26
C HIS A 119 -15.09 -10.10 -4.23
N ARG A 120 -14.18 -10.61 -5.07
CA ARG A 120 -14.45 -11.66 -6.08
C ARG A 120 -14.30 -13.09 -5.54
N LEU A 121 -13.79 -13.25 -4.33
CA LEU A 121 -13.66 -14.55 -3.68
C LEU A 121 -15.05 -15.02 -3.22
N GLN A 122 -15.66 -15.92 -4.00
CA GLN A 122 -17.05 -16.34 -3.77
C GLN A 122 -17.25 -17.22 -2.53
N TYR A 123 -16.16 -17.76 -1.95
CA TYR A 123 -16.20 -18.54 -0.71
C TYR A 123 -16.34 -17.67 0.54
N LEU A 124 -16.01 -16.37 0.46
CA LEU A 124 -16.19 -15.45 1.57
C LEU A 124 -17.67 -15.13 1.76
N ASN A 125 -18.11 -15.12 3.01
CA ASN A 125 -19.39 -14.59 3.39
C ASN A 125 -19.38 -13.04 3.31
N VAL A 126 -20.54 -12.40 3.49
CA VAL A 126 -20.65 -10.94 3.33
C VAL A 126 -19.83 -10.19 4.38
N ILE A 127 -19.78 -10.68 5.62
CA ILE A 127 -19.04 -10.05 6.73
C ILE A 127 -17.53 -10.18 6.52
N GLU A 128 -17.06 -11.37 6.12
CA GLU A 128 -15.65 -11.60 5.83
C GLU A 128 -15.16 -10.75 4.65
N ARG A 129 -16.01 -10.55 3.64
CA ARG A 129 -15.71 -9.64 2.54
C ARG A 129 -15.61 -8.20 3.02
N LEU A 130 -16.53 -7.73 3.87
CA LEU A 130 -16.47 -6.39 4.45
C LEU A 130 -15.19 -6.19 5.29
N ASN A 131 -14.81 -7.19 6.09
CA ASN A 131 -13.55 -7.17 6.84
C ASN A 131 -12.33 -7.08 5.90
N CYS A 132 -12.32 -7.88 4.83
CA CYS A 132 -11.24 -7.86 3.83
C CYS A 132 -11.13 -6.50 3.13
N ASP A 133 -12.25 -5.93 2.69
CA ASP A 133 -12.29 -4.65 2.00
C ASP A 133 -11.88 -3.51 2.95
N TYR A 134 -12.31 -3.56 4.22
CA TYR A 134 -11.89 -2.63 5.26
C TYR A 134 -10.37 -2.64 5.46
N CYS A 135 -9.78 -3.82 5.68
CA CYS A 135 -8.34 -3.97 5.87
C CYS A 135 -7.54 -3.61 4.61
N GLY A 136 -8.03 -3.98 3.43
CA GLY A 136 -7.40 -3.64 2.15
C GLY A 136 -7.40 -2.14 1.90
N TYR A 137 -8.53 -1.48 2.17
CA TYR A 137 -8.65 -0.03 2.08
C TYR A 137 -7.74 0.69 3.07
N ALA A 138 -7.78 0.33 4.36
CA ALA A 138 -6.99 0.99 5.39
C ALA A 138 -5.47 0.87 5.11
N ASN A 139 -4.96 -0.33 4.84
CA ASN A 139 -3.53 -0.52 4.57
C ASN A 139 -3.09 0.17 3.27
N GLY A 140 -3.90 0.06 2.20
CA GLY A 140 -3.64 0.74 0.94
C GLY A 140 -3.61 2.26 1.11
N LEU A 141 -4.57 2.82 1.85
CA LEU A 141 -4.62 4.24 2.15
C LEU A 141 -3.38 4.70 2.91
N ILE A 142 -2.96 4.02 3.98
CA ILE A 142 -1.78 4.41 4.76
C ILE A 142 -0.52 4.37 3.89
N ALA A 143 -0.37 3.38 3.01
CA ALA A 143 0.73 3.32 2.07
C ALA A 143 0.71 4.48 1.05
N TYR A 144 -0.47 4.83 0.53
CA TYR A 144 -0.67 5.99 -0.36
C TYR A 144 -0.30 7.31 0.33
N VAL A 145 -0.84 7.55 1.54
CA VAL A 145 -0.55 8.75 2.33
C VAL A 145 0.94 8.87 2.62
N ARG A 146 1.59 7.76 2.96
CA ARG A 146 3.04 7.72 3.20
C ARG A 146 3.86 8.11 1.96
N GLU A 147 3.48 7.69 0.76
CA GLU A 147 4.16 8.13 -0.46
C GLU A 147 3.95 9.62 -0.73
N VAL A 148 2.72 10.14 -0.53
CA VAL A 148 2.44 11.58 -0.67
C VAL A 148 3.28 12.40 0.30
N ALA A 149 3.37 11.95 1.56
CA ALA A 149 4.21 12.56 2.58
C ALA A 149 5.70 12.47 2.21
N ALA A 150 6.19 11.34 1.71
CA ALA A 150 7.58 11.18 1.30
C ALA A 150 8.00 12.11 0.15
N ARG A 151 7.12 12.36 -0.83
CA ARG A 151 7.36 13.34 -1.90
C ARG A 151 7.36 14.78 -1.37
N THR A 152 6.46 15.05 -0.42
CA THR A 152 6.39 16.35 0.26
C THR A 152 7.66 16.61 1.07
N GLU A 153 8.13 15.62 1.82
CA GLU A 153 9.37 15.67 2.58
C GLU A 153 10.58 15.90 1.66
N GLN A 154 10.64 15.17 0.54
CA GLN A 154 11.69 15.39 -0.47
C GLN A 154 11.70 16.82 -1.03
N TYR A 155 10.52 17.45 -1.18
CA TYR A 155 10.43 18.81 -1.68
C TYR A 155 10.86 19.86 -0.64
N PHE A 156 10.43 19.71 0.61
CA PHE A 156 10.68 20.72 1.65
C PHE A 156 12.01 20.54 2.37
N CYS A 157 12.34 19.32 2.81
CA CYS A 157 13.51 19.06 3.65
C CYS A 157 13.99 17.60 3.50
N PRO A 158 14.70 17.26 2.40
CA PRO A 158 15.24 15.91 2.17
C PRO A 158 16.49 15.67 3.03
N ILE A 159 16.36 15.72 4.37
CA ILE A 159 17.46 15.53 5.32
C ILE A 159 17.12 14.35 6.23
N LYS A 160 18.08 13.44 6.41
CA LYS A 160 17.95 12.31 7.33
C LYS A 160 17.85 12.81 8.77
N HIS A 161 17.05 12.11 9.57
CA HIS A 161 17.01 12.27 11.02
C HIS A 161 18.34 11.90 11.67
N ALA A 162 18.71 12.64 12.72
CA ALA A 162 19.85 12.33 13.58
C ALA A 162 19.67 11.02 14.37
N ARG A 163 18.42 10.62 14.61
CA ARG A 163 18.07 9.40 15.33
C ARG A 163 17.69 8.30 14.34
N ARG A 164 17.94 7.04 14.72
CA ARG A 164 17.48 5.88 13.96
C ARG A 164 15.95 5.90 13.89
N CYS A 165 15.43 5.79 12.68
CA CYS A 165 14.00 5.73 12.40
C CYS A 165 13.63 4.33 11.88
N SER A 166 12.57 3.74 12.41
CA SER A 166 12.03 2.47 11.93
C SER A 166 11.08 2.70 10.77
N GLY A 167 11.18 1.87 9.73
CA GLY A 167 10.29 1.94 8.58
C GLY A 167 10.45 3.25 7.83
N VAL A 168 11.66 3.62 7.42
CA VAL A 168 11.91 4.74 6.50
C VAL A 168 11.33 4.45 5.10
N HIS A 169 10.84 5.46 4.39
CA HIS A 169 10.34 5.29 3.03
C HIS A 169 11.49 5.12 2.03
N ARG A 170 11.19 4.59 0.82
CA ARG A 170 12.21 4.27 -0.19
C ARG A 170 13.11 5.47 -0.53
N ARG A 171 12.51 6.66 -0.71
CA ARG A 171 13.22 7.92 -1.03
C ARG A 171 14.20 8.39 0.05
N TYR A 172 14.06 7.94 1.30
CA TYR A 172 14.89 8.38 2.42
C TYR A 172 16.37 7.99 2.24
N ARG A 173 16.66 6.97 1.42
CA ARG A 173 18.03 6.56 1.07
C ARG A 173 18.78 7.66 0.30
N GLU A 174 18.05 8.46 -0.47
CA GLU A 174 18.58 9.55 -1.31
C GLU A 174 18.66 10.89 -0.56
N PHE A 175 18.19 10.94 0.69
CA PHE A 175 18.22 12.17 1.48
C PHE A 175 19.63 12.49 1.97
N LEU A 176 19.84 13.78 2.23
CA LEU A 176 21.09 14.34 2.68
C LEU A 176 21.34 14.03 4.14
N ASP A 177 22.60 13.95 4.53
CA ASP A 177 22.97 13.59 5.89
C ASP A 177 22.66 14.74 6.87
N PHE A 178 22.32 14.36 8.11
CA PHE A 178 21.98 15.32 9.16
C PHE A 178 23.17 16.24 9.45
N GLY A 179 22.95 17.56 9.37
CA GLY A 179 23.97 18.59 9.66
C GLY A 179 24.81 19.04 8.46
N ASP A 180 24.69 18.42 7.28
CA ASP A 180 25.43 18.85 6.09
C ASP A 180 24.72 20.00 5.35
N ALA A 181 24.91 21.21 5.85
CA ALA A 181 24.32 22.42 5.27
C ALA A 181 24.85 22.73 3.85
N ARG A 182 26.07 22.30 3.51
CA ARG A 182 26.68 22.56 2.20
C ARG A 182 26.05 21.67 1.13
N ALA A 183 25.95 20.36 1.40
CA ALA A 183 25.26 19.44 0.52
C ALA A 183 23.79 19.84 0.34
N TYR A 184 23.13 20.28 1.43
CA TYR A 184 21.77 20.82 1.37
C TYR A 184 21.62 21.96 0.37
N ARG A 185 22.47 22.98 0.43
CA ARG A 185 22.37 24.11 -0.51
C ARG A 185 22.68 23.70 -1.95
N LYS A 186 23.57 22.73 -2.15
CA LYS A 186 24.01 22.29 -3.48
C LYS A 186 23.00 21.36 -4.17
N GLU A 187 22.41 20.42 -3.43
CA GLU A 187 21.67 19.29 -4.02
C GLU A 187 20.15 19.44 -3.95
N LEU A 188 19.63 20.40 -3.16
CA LEU A 188 18.18 20.61 -3.00
C LEU A 188 17.45 20.85 -4.33
N ALA A 189 18.06 21.59 -5.26
CA ALA A 189 17.48 21.83 -6.57
C ALA A 189 17.32 20.54 -7.38
N THR A 190 18.33 19.67 -7.34
CA THR A 190 18.34 18.37 -8.01
C THR A 190 17.28 17.44 -7.41
N LEU A 191 17.19 17.37 -6.08
CA LEU A 191 16.21 16.54 -5.38
C LEU A 191 14.77 17.00 -5.67
N ARG A 192 14.54 18.31 -5.82
CA ARG A 192 13.25 18.85 -6.26
C ARG A 192 12.97 18.58 -7.73
N ALA A 193 13.98 18.64 -8.60
CA ALA A 193 13.82 18.33 -10.01
C ALA A 193 13.42 16.87 -10.23
N ALA A 194 13.95 15.94 -9.43
CA ALA A 194 13.58 14.51 -9.46
C ALA A 194 12.11 14.22 -9.08
N LEU A 195 11.39 15.20 -8.51
CA LEU A 195 9.95 15.09 -8.24
C LEU A 195 9.09 15.53 -9.43
N LYS A 196 9.68 16.19 -10.43
CA LYS A 196 9.00 16.65 -11.64
C LYS A 196 9.18 15.59 -12.71
N SER A 197 8.12 14.85 -13.02
CA SER A 197 8.09 13.91 -14.16
C SER A 197 7.73 14.62 -15.45
#